data_AF-E6LKU2-F1
#
_entry.id   AF-E6LKU2-F1
#
_cell.length_a   1.000
_cell.length_b   1.000
_cell.length_c   1.000
_cell.angle_alpha   90.00
_cell.angle_beta   90.00
_cell.angle_gamma   90.00
#
_symmetry.space_group_name_H-M   'P 1'
#
loop_
_entity.id
_entity.type
_entity.pdbx_description
1 polymer ?
#
loop_
_entity_poly.entity_id
_entity_poly.type
_entity_poly.pdbx_seq_one_letter_code
_entity_poly.pdbx_strand_id
1 'polypeptide(L)' 'MKYFVVIDTNVLVSAVLKNNSIPGTIIELAFNGKIIPVLNKEIESEYRNVLLRPKFHLTTDIVNDIVNEFKQKGL' A
#
# COMPACT_ATOMS: atom_id res chain seq x y z
N MET A 1 -10.65 13.43 12.01
CA MET A 1 -9.77 14.16 11.05
C MET A 1 -9.18 13.13 10.08
N LYS A 2 -9.14 13.44 8.79
CA LYS A 2 -8.53 12.58 7.75
C LYS A 2 -7.14 13.12 7.42
N TYR A 3 -6.19 12.22 7.14
CA TYR A 3 -4.82 12.57 6.77
C TYR A 3 -4.56 12.14 5.33
N PHE A 4 -4.12 13.06 4.49
CA PHE A 4 -3.70 12.76 3.12
C PHE A 4 -2.22 12.43 3.13
N VAL A 5 -1.87 11.23 2.71
CA VAL A 5 -0.50 10.70 2.85
C VAL A 5 -0.07 10.05 1.56
N VAL A 6 1.09 10.45 1.06
CA VAL A 6 1.83 9.66 0.07
C VAL A 6 2.56 8.57 0.83
N ILE A 7 2.21 7.31 0.57
CA ILE A 7 2.82 6.17 1.23
C ILE A 7 4.05 5.74 0.42
N ASP A 8 5.24 5.78 1.01
CA ASP A 8 6.44 5.26 0.35
C ASP A 8 6.30 3.74 0.12
N THR A 9 6.81 3.25 -1.01
CA THR A 9 6.75 1.83 -1.35
C THR A 9 7.44 0.94 -0.32
N ASN A 10 8.49 1.43 0.36
CA ASN A 10 9.16 0.69 1.44
C ASN A 10 8.27 0.50 2.66
N VAL A 11 7.37 1.46 2.96
CA VAL A 11 6.37 1.30 4.02
C VAL A 11 5.40 0.19 3.63
N LEU A 12 4.93 0.20 2.38
CA LEU A 12 4.02 -0.84 1.86
C LEU A 12 4.66 -2.23 1.89
N VAL A 13 5.91 -2.36 1.40
CA VAL A 13 6.68 -3.61 1.46
C VAL A 13 6.87 -4.07 2.90
N SER A 14 7.26 -3.18 3.80
CA SER A 14 7.50 -3.53 5.21
C SER A 14 6.22 -4.00 5.89
N ALA A 15 5.08 -3.40 5.56
CA ALA A 15 3.78 -3.81 6.08
C ALA A 15 3.42 -5.23 5.61
N VAL A 16 3.57 -5.51 4.31
CA VAL A 16 3.24 -6.83 3.74
C VAL A 16 4.15 -7.95 4.32
N LEU A 17 5.43 -7.65 4.54
CA LEU A 17 6.36 -8.62 5.13
C LEU A 17 6.13 -8.82 6.63
N LYS A 18 5.56 -7.83 7.32
CA LYS A 18 5.31 -7.87 8.77
C LYS A 18 4.07 -7.06 9.15
N ASN A 19 2.92 -7.73 9.16
CA ASN A 19 1.64 -7.09 9.49
C ASN A 19 1.60 -6.46 10.90
N ASN A 20 2.19 -7.10 11.91
CA ASN A 20 2.27 -6.54 13.27
C ASN A 20 3.49 -5.62 13.41
N SER A 21 3.47 -4.51 12.68
CA SER A 21 4.54 -3.50 12.66
C SER A 21 3.96 -2.09 12.51
N ILE A 22 4.78 -1.07 12.77
CA ILE A 22 4.39 0.34 12.56
C ILE A 22 3.93 0.57 11.11
N PRO A 23 4.64 0.10 10.06
CA PRO A 23 4.12 0.11 8.69
C PRO A 23 2.78 -0.59 8.52
N GLY A 24 2.58 -1.76 9.15
CA GLY A 24 1.30 -2.47 9.14
C GLY A 24 0.16 -1.63 9.69
N THR A 25 0.38 -0.91 10.80
CA THR A 25 -0.59 0.05 11.35
C THR A 25 -0.93 1.17 10.36
N ILE A 26 0.05 1.68 9.58
CA ILE A 26 -0.23 2.69 8.55
C ILE A 26 -1.19 2.14 7.49
N ILE A 27 -1.00 0.90 7.06
CA ILE A 27 -1.88 0.25 6.07
C ILE A 27 -3.28 0.02 6.65
N GLU A 28 -3.40 -0.43 7.89
CA GLU A 28 -4.70 -0.54 8.59
C GLU A 28 -5.43 0.80 8.67
N LEU A 29 -4.71 1.87 9.00
CA LEU A 29 -5.25 3.22 9.03
C LEU A 29 -5.65 3.74 7.64
N ALA A 30 -4.99 3.29 6.58
CA ALA A 30 -5.40 3.58 5.21
C ALA A 30 -6.69 2.82 4.85
N PHE A 31 -6.75 1.51 5.16
CA PHE A 31 -7.92 0.68 4.88
C PHE A 31 -9.16 1.10 5.66
N ASN A 32 -8.99 1.61 6.89
CA ASN A 32 -10.10 2.16 7.67
C ASN A 32 -10.50 3.61 7.32
N GLY A 33 -9.79 4.24 6.36
CA GLY A 33 -10.11 5.57 5.85
C GLY A 33 -9.72 6.75 6.77
N LYS A 34 -8.92 6.51 7.82
CA LYS A 34 -8.31 7.58 8.62
C LYS A 34 -7.15 8.23 7.88
N ILE A 35 -6.37 7.43 7.17
CA ILE A 35 -5.40 7.86 6.16
C ILE A 35 -6.05 7.70 4.78
N ILE A 36 -5.91 8.72 3.94
CA ILE A 36 -6.31 8.73 2.55
C ILE A 36 -5.03 8.66 1.72
N PRO A 37 -4.73 7.53 1.07
CA PRO A 37 -3.60 7.43 0.16
C PRO A 37 -3.71 8.46 -0.96
N VAL A 38 -2.64 9.21 -1.21
CA VAL A 38 -2.56 10.11 -2.37
C VAL A 38 -1.81 9.37 -3.45
N LEU A 39 -2.46 9.16 -4.61
CA LEU A 39 -1.93 8.31 -5.66
C LEU A 39 -1.92 9.04 -7.01
N ASN A 40 -0.96 8.69 -7.84
CA ASN A 40 -0.98 8.95 -9.27
C ASN A 40 -0.55 7.68 -10.00
N LYS A 41 -0.52 7.74 -11.34
CA LYS A 41 -0.17 6.59 -12.17
C LYS A 41 1.26 6.13 -11.93
N GLU A 42 2.16 7.06 -11.63
CA GLU A 42 3.58 6.82 -11.38
C GLU A 42 3.78 6.05 -10.06
N ILE A 43 3.13 6.48 -8.98
CA ILE A 43 3.15 5.81 -7.66
C ILE A 43 2.49 4.43 -7.76
N GLU A 44 1.35 4.31 -8.44
CA GLU A 44 0.70 3.00 -8.65
C GLU A 44 1.63 2.03 -9.38
N SER A 45 2.28 2.51 -10.45
CA SER A 45 3.26 1.72 -11.21
C SER A 45 4.43 1.27 -10.34
N GLU A 46 4.96 2.17 -9.50
CA GLU A 46 6.04 1.84 -8.57
C GLU A 46 5.61 0.74 -7.59
N TYR A 47 4.44 0.85 -6.96
CA TYR A 47 3.93 -0.17 -6.04
C TYR A 47 3.87 -1.55 -6.72
N ARG A 48 3.31 -1.62 -7.92
CA ARG A 48 3.22 -2.88 -8.68
C ARG A 48 4.61 -3.44 -8.99
N ASN A 49 5.49 -2.59 -9.52
CA ASN A 49 6.86 -2.99 -9.91
C ASN A 49 7.69 -3.46 -8.72
N VAL A 50 7.47 -2.91 -7.52
CA VAL A 50 8.20 -3.32 -6.32
C VAL A 50 7.56 -4.55 -5.68
N LEU A 51 6.25 -4.57 -5.47
CA LEU A 51 5.58 -5.68 -4.78
C LEU A 51 5.66 -7.00 -5.57
N LEU A 52 5.67 -6.94 -6.91
CA LEU A 52 5.81 -8.12 -7.77
C LEU A 52 7.25 -8.65 -7.88
N ARG A 53 8.23 -8.04 -7.20
CA ARG A 53 9.61 -8.56 -7.23
C ARG A 53 9.64 -9.96 -6.60
N PRO A 54 10.27 -10.96 -7.25
CA PRO A 54 10.24 -12.35 -6.79
C PRO A 54 10.65 -12.56 -5.33
N LYS A 55 11.59 -11.75 -4.82
CA LYS A 55 12.09 -11.81 -3.44
C LYS A 55 11.01 -11.63 -2.35
N PHE A 56 9.85 -11.04 -2.69
CA PHE A 56 8.75 -10.83 -1.75
C PHE A 56 7.71 -11.96 -1.78
N HIS A 57 7.77 -12.86 -2.76
CA HIS A 57 6.89 -14.03 -2.87
C HIS A 57 5.39 -13.70 -2.81
N LEU A 58 4.98 -12.54 -3.35
CA LEU A 58 3.58 -12.12 -3.44
C LEU A 58 2.98 -12.57 -4.75
N THR A 59 1.73 -13.04 -4.70
CA THR A 59 0.96 -13.34 -5.90
C THR A 59 0.44 -12.05 -6.53
N THR A 60 0.21 -12.08 -7.84
CA THR A 60 -0.39 -10.95 -8.56
C THR A 60 -1.75 -10.56 -7.98
N ASP A 61 -2.53 -11.52 -7.48
CA ASP A 61 -3.83 -11.28 -6.86
C ASP A 61 -3.69 -10.46 -5.58
N ILE A 62 -2.75 -10.81 -4.69
CA ILE A 62 -2.48 -10.04 -3.46
C ILE A 62 -2.06 -8.61 -3.80
N VAL A 63 -1.18 -8.44 -4.80
CA VAL A 63 -0.74 -7.09 -5.21
C VAL A 63 -1.92 -6.29 -5.79
N ASN A 64 -2.77 -6.93 -6.58
CA ASN A 64 -3.97 -6.30 -7.12
C ASN A 64 -4.92 -5.87 -6.01
N ASP A 65 -5.17 -6.70 -5.00
CA ASP A 65 -6.07 -6.38 -3.89
C ASP A 65 -5.58 -5.15 -3.10
N ILE A 66 -4.29 -5.11 -2.77
CA ILE A 66 -3.68 -3.96 -2.06
C ILE A 66 -3.81 -2.68 -2.89
N VAL A 67 -3.41 -2.72 -4.16
CA VAL A 67 -3.42 -1.54 -5.03
C VAL A 67 -4.86 -1.08 -5.31
N ASN A 68 -5.78 -2.01 -5.52
CA ASN A 68 -7.18 -1.69 -5.75
C ASN A 68 -7.84 -1.07 -4.52
N GLU A 69 -7.52 -1.54 -3.31
CA GLU A 69 -8.02 -0.88 -2.10
C GLU A 69 -7.47 0.53 -1.95
N PHE A 70 -6.18 0.72 -2.23
CA PHE A 70 -5.58 2.05 -2.21
C PHE A 70 -6.24 2.99 -3.22
N LYS A 71 -6.62 2.50 -4.40
CA LYS A 71 -7.38 3.28 -5.39
C LYS A 71 -8.82 3.58 -4.97
N GLN A 72 -9.48 2.65 -4.29
CA GLN A 72 -10.86 2.86 -3.81
C GLN A 72 -10.93 3.85 -2.65
N LYS A 73 -9.91 3.85 -1.77
CA LYS A 73 -9.85 4.71 -0.58
C LYS A 73 -9.09 6.01 -0.80
N GLY A 74 -8.23 6.06 -1.82
CA GLY A 74 -7.33 7.17 -2.11
C GLY A 74 -7.95 8.28 -2.95
N LEU A 75 -7.16 9.34 -3.11
CA LEU A 75 -7.40 10.43 -4.07
C LEU A 75 -6.49 10.29 -5.28
#